data_AF-A0A1M5YDC5-F1
#
_entry.id   AF-A0A1M5YDC5-F1
#
_cell.length_a   1.000
_cell.length_b   1.000
_cell.length_c   1.000
_cell.angle_alpha   90.00
_cell.angle_beta   90.00
_cell.angle_gamma   90.00
#
_symmetry.space_group_name_H-M   'P 1'
#
loop_
_entity.id
_entity.type
_entity.pdbx_description
1 polymer ?
#
loop_
_entity_poly.entity_id
_entity_poly.type
_entity_poly.pdbx_seq_one_letter_code
_entity_poly.pdbx_strand_id
1 'polypeptide(L)'
;MKDLKLAGLKAERSAIEVNGVTIGGKEIILIGGPCAVESGIQMRESAETVKKAGGKILRGGVFKPRTSPYSFQGLGREGLNYLVQAAREKDLLCVTEAIDVASLELVAEQVDIIQIGARNMQNFELLKMAGKINKPIILKRGLSATIEEWLLAAEYILSAGNPRVILCERGIRTYEPSTRNTLDLSAVGVAKELSHLPVIVDPSHAAGRRDLISSLSKAAIASGADGLLIEMHPNPAEAVSDGPQSLHPEQFVQLAGELGVVAEAVNRVFTCSQKNEEETLESLRNEIDDIDQTIIERLAARMQIVSKVADKKRLDRVKDNTREKEVMQRLTSLGDELKLPSELVKKIYPIIFEVAVQSQIKRKLVREEEMDRSLVSR
;
A
#
# COMPACT_ATOMS: atom_id res chain seq x y z
N MET A 1 19.72 -16.74 -18.09
CA MET A 1 19.58 -17.97 -17.28
C MET A 1 19.35 -19.11 -18.25
N LYS A 2 20.12 -20.20 -18.16
CA LYS A 2 20.12 -21.26 -19.18
C LYS A 2 18.98 -22.29 -19.01
N ASP A 3 18.28 -22.27 -17.88
CA ASP A 3 17.42 -23.40 -17.45
C ASP A 3 15.93 -23.08 -17.28
N LEU A 4 15.45 -21.90 -17.70
CA LEU A 4 14.02 -21.56 -17.63
C LEU A 4 13.28 -21.96 -18.90
N LYS A 5 12.71 -23.17 -18.95
CA LYS A 5 12.02 -23.71 -20.13
C LYS A 5 10.53 -23.33 -20.14
N LEU A 6 9.88 -23.43 -18.99
CA LEU A 6 8.43 -23.22 -18.83
C LEU A 6 8.15 -21.86 -18.22
N ALA A 7 8.92 -21.43 -17.23
CA ALA A 7 8.78 -20.15 -16.54
C ALA A 7 9.44 -18.98 -17.28
N GLY A 8 10.31 -19.25 -18.26
CA GLY A 8 11.04 -18.21 -19.00
C GLY A 8 10.12 -17.28 -19.80
N LEU A 9 10.62 -16.12 -20.22
CA LEU A 9 9.81 -15.16 -20.99
C LEU A 9 9.22 -15.80 -22.26
N LYS A 10 7.94 -15.50 -22.51
CA LYS A 10 7.20 -15.92 -23.71
C LYS A 10 6.71 -14.69 -24.46
N ALA A 11 6.26 -14.88 -25.71
CA ALA A 11 5.68 -13.81 -26.52
C ALA A 11 4.51 -13.11 -25.81
N GLU A 12 3.69 -13.89 -25.11
CA GLU A 12 2.58 -13.40 -24.29
C GLU A 12 2.85 -13.64 -22.81
N ARG A 13 2.54 -12.64 -21.99
CA ARG A 13 2.55 -12.76 -20.52
C ARG A 13 1.34 -13.56 -20.06
N SER A 14 1.50 -14.38 -19.03
CA SER A 14 0.39 -15.10 -18.43
C SER A 14 -0.52 -14.17 -17.64
N ALA A 15 -1.81 -14.34 -17.85
CA ALA A 15 -2.86 -13.79 -17.02
C ALA A 15 -3.62 -14.95 -16.38
N ILE A 16 -3.68 -14.97 -15.04
CA ILE A 16 -4.31 -16.05 -14.28
C ILE A 16 -5.71 -15.63 -13.90
N GLU A 17 -6.70 -16.21 -14.58
CA GLU A 17 -8.12 -15.95 -14.32
C GLU A 17 -8.67 -16.92 -13.27
N VAL A 18 -9.42 -16.38 -12.30
CA VAL A 18 -10.07 -17.10 -11.22
C VAL A 18 -11.43 -16.46 -10.94
N ASN A 19 -12.51 -17.13 -11.33
CA ASN A 19 -13.90 -16.66 -11.17
C ASN A 19 -14.08 -15.16 -11.50
N GLY A 20 -13.58 -14.71 -12.66
CA GLY A 20 -13.71 -13.33 -13.12
C GLY A 20 -12.66 -12.33 -12.59
N VAL A 21 -11.72 -12.75 -11.72
CA VAL A 21 -10.57 -11.95 -11.31
C VAL A 21 -9.34 -12.38 -12.10
N THR A 22 -8.63 -11.43 -12.71
CA THR A 22 -7.45 -11.70 -13.55
C THR A 22 -6.18 -11.12 -12.95
N ILE A 23 -5.24 -11.97 -12.54
CA ILE A 23 -3.92 -11.57 -12.01
C ILE A 23 -2.90 -11.58 -13.16
N GLY A 24 -2.20 -10.47 -13.38
CA GLY A 24 -1.28 -10.29 -14.52
C GLY A 24 -1.83 -9.47 -15.69
N GLY A 25 -3.08 -9.02 -15.59
CA GLY A 25 -3.71 -8.10 -16.55
C GLY A 25 -3.33 -6.63 -16.29
N LYS A 26 -4.12 -5.69 -16.83
CA LYS A 26 -3.91 -4.24 -16.61
C LYS A 26 -4.32 -3.80 -15.20
N GLU A 27 -5.31 -4.46 -14.62
CA GLU A 27 -5.76 -4.22 -13.25
C GLU A 27 -4.71 -4.68 -12.24
N ILE A 28 -4.51 -3.90 -11.18
CA ILE A 28 -3.71 -4.25 -10.02
C ILE A 28 -4.62 -4.98 -9.03
N ILE A 29 -4.28 -6.21 -8.68
CA ILE A 29 -5.09 -7.00 -7.75
C ILE A 29 -4.67 -6.76 -6.31
N LEU A 30 -5.60 -6.29 -5.47
CA LEU A 30 -5.39 -6.16 -4.04
C LEU A 30 -5.91 -7.40 -3.30
N ILE A 31 -4.98 -8.07 -2.62
CA ILE A 31 -5.20 -9.19 -1.72
C ILE A 31 -5.02 -8.66 -0.29
N GLY A 32 -6.07 -8.76 0.53
CA GLY A 32 -6.09 -8.19 1.88
C GLY A 32 -6.64 -9.16 2.90
N GLY A 33 -6.32 -8.95 4.17
CA GLY A 33 -6.87 -9.73 5.28
C GLY A 33 -5.80 -10.08 6.32
N PRO A 34 -6.19 -10.80 7.38
CA PRO A 34 -5.35 -10.96 8.56
C PRO A 34 -4.20 -11.95 8.37
N CYS A 35 -3.18 -11.82 9.22
CA CYS A 35 -2.04 -12.74 9.24
C CYS A 35 -2.48 -14.18 9.54
N ALA A 36 -3.36 -14.35 10.51
CA ALA A 36 -3.94 -15.62 10.91
C ALA A 36 -5.46 -15.51 11.01
N VAL A 37 -6.16 -16.61 10.75
CA VAL A 37 -7.59 -16.71 11.03
C VAL A 37 -7.78 -16.96 12.53
N GLU A 38 -8.53 -16.09 13.19
CA GLU A 38 -8.68 -16.10 14.66
C GLU A 38 -10.11 -16.43 15.10
N SER A 39 -11.11 -15.95 14.35
CA SER A 39 -12.52 -16.25 14.58
C SER A 39 -13.37 -15.95 13.34
N GLY A 40 -14.62 -16.42 13.33
CA GLY A 40 -15.57 -16.07 12.27
C GLY A 40 -15.93 -14.58 12.23
N ILE A 41 -16.00 -13.91 13.38
CA ILE A 41 -16.30 -12.47 13.48
C ILE A 41 -15.16 -11.66 12.84
N GLN A 42 -13.92 -11.94 13.26
CA GLN A 42 -12.72 -11.29 12.73
C GLN A 42 -12.60 -11.46 11.22
N MET A 43 -12.89 -12.65 10.69
CA MET A 43 -12.85 -12.87 9.24
C MET A 43 -13.96 -12.13 8.50
N ARG A 44 -15.17 -12.03 9.05
CA ARG A 44 -16.28 -11.28 8.43
C ARG A 44 -15.97 -9.79 8.33
N GLU A 45 -15.50 -9.18 9.41
CA GLU A 45 -15.07 -7.78 9.45
C GLU A 45 -13.90 -7.53 8.48
N SER A 46 -12.97 -8.48 8.42
CA SER A 46 -11.85 -8.42 7.47
C SER A 46 -12.34 -8.45 6.01
N ALA A 47 -13.25 -9.37 5.68
CA ALA A 47 -13.82 -9.49 4.35
C ALA A 47 -14.58 -8.23 3.93
N GLU A 48 -15.32 -7.63 4.84
CA GLU A 48 -16.03 -6.36 4.60
C GLU A 48 -15.07 -5.23 4.26
N THR A 49 -14.02 -5.06 5.07
CA THR A 49 -12.98 -4.04 4.85
C THR A 49 -12.27 -4.26 3.52
N VAL A 50 -11.91 -5.51 3.20
CA VAL A 50 -11.24 -5.85 1.93
C VAL A 50 -12.13 -5.51 0.74
N LYS A 51 -13.43 -5.87 0.78
CA LYS A 51 -14.38 -5.54 -0.29
C LYS A 51 -14.57 -4.03 -0.42
N LYS A 52 -14.67 -3.30 0.69
CA LYS A 52 -14.80 -1.84 0.73
C LYS A 52 -13.60 -1.14 0.06
N ALA A 53 -12.40 -1.64 0.31
CA ALA A 53 -11.16 -1.13 -0.31
C ALA A 53 -11.00 -1.51 -1.80
N GLY A 54 -11.98 -2.17 -2.42
CA GLY A 54 -11.84 -2.68 -3.81
C GLY A 54 -10.97 -3.93 -3.94
N GLY A 55 -10.58 -4.54 -2.82
CA GLY A 55 -9.89 -5.82 -2.80
C GLY A 55 -10.74 -6.92 -3.44
N LYS A 56 -10.07 -7.85 -4.11
CA LYS A 56 -10.72 -8.96 -4.84
C LYS A 56 -10.51 -10.31 -4.16
N ILE A 57 -9.53 -10.39 -3.26
CA ILE A 57 -9.08 -11.65 -2.68
C ILE A 57 -8.85 -11.45 -1.18
N LEU A 58 -9.55 -12.24 -0.37
CA LEU A 58 -9.38 -12.33 1.07
C LEU A 58 -8.28 -13.34 1.41
N ARG A 59 -7.26 -12.91 2.15
CA ARG A 59 -6.24 -13.80 2.69
C ARG A 59 -6.48 -14.10 4.17
N GLY A 60 -6.09 -15.29 4.61
CA GLY A 60 -6.08 -15.66 6.03
C GLY A 60 -5.29 -16.93 6.27
N GLY A 61 -4.29 -16.90 7.16
CA GLY A 61 -3.46 -18.08 7.44
C GLY A 61 -4.17 -19.04 8.40
N VAL A 62 -4.52 -20.25 7.93
CA VAL A 62 -5.18 -21.28 8.77
C VAL A 62 -4.18 -22.28 9.36
N PHE A 63 -3.02 -22.41 8.73
CA PHE A 63 -1.84 -23.10 9.24
C PHE A 63 -0.68 -22.09 9.33
N LYS A 64 0.04 -22.06 10.46
CA LYS A 64 1.10 -21.08 10.69
C LYS A 64 2.45 -21.78 10.88
N PRO A 65 3.42 -21.64 9.94
CA PRO A 65 4.76 -22.18 10.11
C PRO A 65 5.58 -21.25 11.03
N ARG A 66 5.37 -21.40 12.34
CA ARG A 66 5.97 -20.54 13.38
C ARG A 66 7.39 -20.96 13.69
N THR A 67 8.26 -19.97 13.93
CA THR A 67 9.63 -20.22 14.41
C THR A 67 9.63 -20.85 15.82
N SER A 68 8.67 -20.48 16.67
CA SER A 68 8.52 -21.02 18.02
C SER A 68 7.33 -21.99 18.07
N PRO A 69 7.48 -23.19 18.64
CA PRO A 69 6.39 -24.17 18.77
C PRO A 69 5.30 -23.73 19.76
N TYR A 70 5.59 -22.79 20.65
CA TYR A 70 4.63 -22.26 21.64
C TYR A 70 3.74 -21.13 21.10
N SER A 71 4.03 -20.68 19.88
CA SER A 71 3.21 -19.66 19.23
C SER A 71 1.91 -20.27 18.71
N PHE A 72 0.89 -19.43 18.50
CA PHE A 72 -0.35 -19.84 17.83
C PHE A 72 -0.06 -20.50 16.47
N GLN A 73 -0.54 -21.74 16.29
CA GLN A 73 -0.28 -22.60 15.14
C GLN A 73 -1.33 -22.48 14.02
N GLY A 74 -2.44 -21.79 14.27
CA GLY A 74 -3.60 -21.71 13.37
C GLY A 74 -4.76 -22.62 13.80
N LEU A 75 -5.95 -22.32 13.31
CA LEU A 75 -7.18 -23.09 13.60
C LEU A 75 -7.41 -24.29 12.66
N GLY A 76 -6.53 -24.51 11.68
CA GLY A 76 -6.65 -25.62 10.73
C GLY A 76 -7.99 -25.63 9.99
N ARG A 77 -8.76 -26.72 10.14
CA ARG A 77 -10.05 -26.90 9.44
C ARG A 77 -11.08 -25.85 9.80
N GLU A 78 -11.19 -25.53 11.08
CA GLU A 78 -12.18 -24.56 11.54
C GLU A 78 -11.88 -23.16 10.98
N GLY A 79 -10.60 -22.75 11.01
CA GLY A 79 -10.16 -21.49 10.39
C GLY A 79 -10.41 -21.46 8.88
N LEU A 80 -10.30 -22.60 8.19
CA LEU A 80 -10.61 -22.64 6.76
C LEU A 80 -12.08 -22.38 6.50
N ASN A 81 -12.97 -22.97 7.30
CA ASN A 81 -14.41 -22.72 7.19
C ASN A 81 -14.74 -21.23 7.37
N TYR A 82 -14.14 -20.57 8.37
CA TYR A 82 -14.33 -19.13 8.59
C TYR A 82 -13.85 -18.28 7.41
N LEU A 83 -12.66 -18.58 6.87
CA LEU A 83 -12.11 -17.86 5.71
C LEU A 83 -13.01 -17.99 4.48
N VAL A 84 -13.40 -19.23 4.14
CA VAL A 84 -14.21 -19.51 2.95
C VAL A 84 -15.60 -18.91 3.10
N GLN A 85 -16.21 -19.01 4.28
CA GLN A 85 -17.51 -18.41 4.53
C GLN A 85 -17.47 -16.89 4.39
N ALA A 86 -16.51 -16.21 5.04
CA ALA A 86 -16.41 -14.76 4.98
C ALA A 86 -16.13 -14.24 3.56
N ALA A 87 -15.29 -14.94 2.79
CA ALA A 87 -15.03 -14.60 1.41
C ALA A 87 -16.29 -14.73 0.53
N ARG A 88 -17.03 -15.83 0.67
CA ARG A 88 -18.30 -16.05 -0.05
C ARG A 88 -19.37 -15.01 0.29
N GLU A 89 -19.52 -14.67 1.57
CA GLU A 89 -20.50 -13.67 2.04
C GLU A 89 -20.28 -12.27 1.43
N LYS A 90 -19.04 -11.96 1.02
CA LYS A 90 -18.68 -10.65 0.44
C LYS A 90 -18.28 -10.73 -1.04
N ASP A 91 -18.51 -11.87 -1.70
CA ASP A 91 -18.15 -12.08 -3.10
C ASP A 91 -16.67 -11.73 -3.35
N LEU A 92 -15.80 -12.37 -2.57
CA LEU A 92 -14.35 -12.31 -2.67
C LEU A 92 -13.81 -13.71 -2.96
N LEU A 93 -12.70 -13.78 -3.69
CA LEU A 93 -11.90 -15.00 -3.71
C LEU A 93 -11.21 -15.18 -2.36
N CYS A 94 -10.75 -16.38 -2.04
CA CYS A 94 -9.94 -16.64 -0.87
C CYS A 94 -8.60 -17.31 -1.17
N VAL A 95 -7.59 -16.95 -0.37
CA VAL A 95 -6.25 -17.54 -0.41
C VAL A 95 -5.75 -17.89 0.99
N THR A 96 -5.14 -19.08 1.12
CA THR A 96 -4.47 -19.52 2.35
C THR A 96 -3.20 -20.29 2.04
N GLU A 97 -2.34 -20.43 3.06
CA GLU A 97 -1.05 -21.11 2.93
C GLU A 97 -1.17 -22.61 3.19
N ALA A 98 -0.55 -23.41 2.32
CA ALA A 98 -0.24 -24.81 2.57
C ALA A 98 1.21 -24.91 3.07
N ILE A 99 1.40 -25.56 4.22
CA ILE A 99 2.72 -25.68 4.87
C ILE A 99 3.39 -27.04 4.63
N ASP A 100 2.61 -28.02 4.19
CA ASP A 100 3.00 -29.41 3.91
C ASP A 100 1.98 -30.06 2.95
N VAL A 101 2.18 -31.33 2.59
CA VAL A 101 1.30 -32.05 1.66
C VAL A 101 -0.10 -32.27 2.24
N ALA A 102 -0.21 -32.56 3.54
CA ALA A 102 -1.50 -32.79 4.20
C ALA A 102 -2.37 -31.53 4.21
N SER A 103 -1.78 -30.38 4.58
CA SER A 103 -2.47 -29.08 4.51
C SER A 103 -2.79 -28.68 3.07
N LEU A 104 -1.93 -29.01 2.10
CA LEU A 104 -2.17 -28.76 0.68
C LEU A 104 -3.44 -29.45 0.16
N GLU A 105 -3.57 -30.76 0.38
CA GLU A 105 -4.77 -31.53 0.02
C GLU A 105 -6.02 -30.91 0.65
N LEU A 106 -5.88 -30.58 1.93
CA LEU A 106 -6.96 -30.10 2.75
C LEU A 106 -7.45 -28.68 2.36
N VAL A 107 -6.57 -27.79 1.88
CA VAL A 107 -6.98 -26.44 1.42
C VAL A 107 -7.45 -26.44 -0.03
N ALA A 108 -6.88 -27.30 -0.89
CA ALA A 108 -7.13 -27.31 -2.33
C ALA A 108 -8.60 -27.50 -2.72
N GLU A 109 -9.37 -28.18 -1.88
CA GLU A 109 -10.81 -28.43 -2.11
C GLU A 109 -11.67 -27.19 -1.90
N GLN A 110 -11.26 -26.24 -1.05
CA GLN A 110 -12.16 -25.19 -0.58
C GLN A 110 -11.74 -23.77 -0.96
N VAL A 111 -10.44 -23.54 -1.21
CA VAL A 111 -9.94 -22.20 -1.57
C VAL A 111 -9.85 -21.98 -3.07
N ASP A 112 -9.83 -20.71 -3.47
CA ASP A 112 -9.67 -20.32 -4.86
C ASP A 112 -8.20 -20.36 -5.28
N ILE A 113 -7.30 -19.96 -4.37
CA ILE A 113 -5.86 -19.82 -4.61
C ILE A 113 -5.09 -20.42 -3.42
N ILE A 114 -3.98 -21.09 -3.70
CA ILE A 114 -3.11 -21.68 -2.67
C ILE A 114 -1.81 -20.87 -2.60
N GLN A 115 -1.35 -20.55 -1.40
CA GLN A 115 -0.05 -19.92 -1.17
C GLN A 115 0.98 -20.97 -0.72
N ILE A 116 2.17 -20.93 -1.32
CA ILE A 116 3.38 -21.57 -0.79
C ILE A 116 4.25 -20.46 -0.19
N GLY A 117 4.46 -20.51 1.12
CA GLY A 117 5.21 -19.50 1.85
C GLY A 117 6.71 -19.53 1.56
N ALA A 118 7.39 -18.44 1.90
CA ALA A 118 8.82 -18.23 1.64
C ALA A 118 9.73 -19.34 2.22
N ARG A 119 9.34 -19.95 3.35
CA ARG A 119 10.09 -21.06 3.98
C ARG A 119 9.99 -22.36 3.19
N ASN A 120 8.94 -22.51 2.39
CA ASN A 120 8.68 -23.69 1.56
C ASN A 120 8.99 -23.44 0.08
N MET A 121 9.60 -22.31 -0.29
CA MET A 121 9.93 -22.00 -1.69
C MET A 121 10.78 -23.08 -2.35
N GLN A 122 11.65 -23.77 -1.60
CA GLN A 122 12.49 -24.89 -2.09
C GLN A 122 12.04 -26.25 -1.55
N ASN A 123 10.82 -26.36 -1.01
CA ASN A 123 10.24 -27.64 -0.67
C ASN A 123 9.75 -28.33 -1.95
N PHE A 124 10.67 -28.89 -2.73
CA PHE A 124 10.40 -29.38 -4.09
C PHE A 124 9.30 -30.45 -4.15
N GLU A 125 9.19 -31.30 -3.12
CA GLU A 125 8.10 -32.28 -3.07
C GLU A 125 6.74 -31.61 -2.89
N LEU A 126 6.65 -30.59 -2.03
CA LEU A 126 5.44 -29.77 -1.91
C LEU A 126 5.11 -29.04 -3.23
N LEU A 127 6.12 -28.49 -3.91
CA LEU A 127 5.93 -27.79 -5.20
C LEU A 127 5.42 -28.73 -6.30
N LYS A 128 6.00 -29.95 -6.41
CA LYS A 128 5.54 -30.97 -7.36
C LYS A 128 4.09 -31.38 -7.08
N MET A 129 3.72 -31.52 -5.81
CA MET A 129 2.34 -31.84 -5.43
C MET A 129 1.40 -30.67 -5.72
N ALA A 130 1.79 -29.43 -5.42
CA ALA A 130 1.03 -28.23 -5.78
C ALA A 130 0.84 -28.10 -7.31
N GLY A 131 1.84 -28.53 -8.08
CA GLY A 131 1.78 -28.56 -9.55
C GLY A 131 0.82 -29.60 -10.14
N LYS A 132 0.36 -30.58 -9.35
CA LYS A 132 -0.69 -31.53 -9.75
C LYS A 132 -2.10 -31.04 -9.44
N ILE A 133 -2.23 -29.95 -8.69
CA ILE A 133 -3.52 -29.41 -8.26
C ILE A 133 -3.98 -28.39 -9.29
N ASN A 134 -5.24 -28.51 -9.71
CA ASN A 134 -5.86 -27.58 -10.62
C ASN A 134 -6.36 -26.32 -9.88
N LYS A 135 -5.44 -25.60 -9.21
CA LYS A 135 -5.66 -24.29 -8.57
C LYS A 135 -4.46 -23.36 -8.81
N PRO A 136 -4.65 -22.04 -8.91
CA PRO A 136 -3.54 -21.09 -8.92
C PRO A 136 -2.67 -21.18 -7.67
N ILE A 137 -1.36 -21.04 -7.86
CA ILE A 137 -0.37 -21.08 -6.78
C ILE A 137 0.35 -19.74 -6.67
N ILE A 138 0.25 -19.08 -5.52
CA ILE A 138 1.13 -17.97 -5.15
C ILE A 138 2.41 -18.55 -4.55
N LEU A 139 3.54 -18.34 -5.22
CA LEU A 139 4.86 -18.77 -4.76
C LEU A 139 5.65 -17.59 -4.20
N LYS A 140 5.77 -17.53 -2.87
CA LYS A 140 6.57 -16.50 -2.20
C LYS A 140 8.05 -16.76 -2.34
N ARG A 141 8.82 -15.74 -2.70
CA ARG A 141 10.29 -15.81 -2.74
C ARG A 141 10.86 -16.12 -1.35
N GLY A 142 11.81 -17.04 -1.28
CA GLY A 142 12.58 -17.34 -0.08
C GLY A 142 13.46 -16.16 0.30
N LEU A 143 13.56 -15.87 1.61
CA LEU A 143 14.29 -14.71 2.12
C LEU A 143 15.80 -14.70 1.77
N SER A 144 16.38 -15.85 1.44
CA SER A 144 17.78 -15.98 1.02
C SER A 144 17.93 -16.36 -0.46
N ALA A 145 16.83 -16.45 -1.20
CA ALA A 145 16.86 -16.94 -2.57
C ALA A 145 17.19 -15.84 -3.57
N THR A 146 17.97 -16.19 -4.58
CA THR A 146 18.14 -15.40 -5.80
C THR A 146 16.86 -15.42 -6.65
N ILE A 147 16.78 -14.52 -7.63
CA ILE A 147 15.66 -14.51 -8.59
C ILE A 147 15.69 -15.78 -9.45
N GLU A 148 16.87 -16.27 -9.81
CA GLU A 148 17.02 -17.52 -10.57
C GLU A 148 16.46 -18.73 -9.81
N GLU A 149 16.82 -18.90 -8.54
CA GLU A 149 16.29 -19.99 -7.70
C GLU A 149 14.78 -19.89 -7.52
N TRP A 150 14.24 -18.68 -7.45
CA TRP A 150 12.81 -18.45 -7.34
C TRP A 150 12.05 -18.83 -8.63
N LEU A 151 12.59 -18.48 -9.80
CA LEU A 151 12.02 -18.87 -11.09
C LEU A 151 12.17 -20.37 -11.34
N LEU A 152 13.28 -20.99 -10.92
CA LEU A 152 13.45 -22.45 -10.95
C LEU A 152 12.48 -23.17 -10.00
N ALA A 153 12.15 -22.59 -8.84
CA ALA A 153 11.11 -23.13 -7.98
C ALA A 153 9.73 -23.09 -8.66
N ALA A 154 9.42 -22.04 -9.43
CA ALA A 154 8.22 -22.00 -10.26
C ALA A 154 8.24 -23.08 -11.36
N GLU A 155 9.40 -23.35 -11.96
CA GLU A 155 9.60 -24.41 -12.96
C GLU A 155 9.16 -25.80 -12.45
N TYR A 156 9.36 -26.11 -11.16
CA TYR A 156 8.88 -27.36 -10.55
C TYR A 156 7.34 -27.46 -10.55
N ILE A 157 6.63 -26.37 -10.28
CA ILE A 157 5.16 -26.35 -10.30
C ILE A 157 4.65 -26.49 -11.75
N LEU A 158 5.26 -25.74 -12.67
CA LEU A 158 4.89 -25.74 -14.10
C LEU A 158 5.14 -27.11 -14.75
N SER A 159 6.30 -27.72 -14.48
CA SER A 159 6.68 -29.02 -15.04
C SER A 159 5.86 -30.19 -14.48
N ALA A 160 5.29 -30.03 -13.29
CA ALA A 160 4.34 -30.97 -12.72
C ALA A 160 2.92 -30.84 -13.31
N GLY A 161 2.65 -29.82 -14.13
CA GLY A 161 1.46 -29.72 -14.96
C GLY A 161 0.55 -28.52 -14.68
N ASN A 162 0.87 -27.64 -13.73
CA ASN A 162 0.04 -26.49 -13.39
C ASN A 162 0.64 -25.18 -13.94
N PRO A 163 0.06 -24.59 -15.00
CA PRO A 163 0.56 -23.35 -15.59
C PRO A 163 0.20 -22.09 -14.79
N ARG A 164 -0.58 -22.20 -13.71
CA ARG A 164 -1.17 -21.06 -13.01
C ARG A 164 -0.36 -20.64 -11.79
N VAL A 165 0.86 -20.18 -12.04
CA VAL A 165 1.79 -19.71 -10.98
C VAL A 165 1.81 -18.19 -10.93
N ILE A 166 1.77 -17.64 -9.71
CA ILE A 166 1.89 -16.22 -9.40
C ILE A 166 3.09 -16.04 -8.48
N LEU A 167 4.05 -15.23 -8.91
CA LEU A 167 5.25 -14.93 -8.14
C LEU A 167 4.94 -13.86 -7.09
N CYS A 168 5.29 -14.06 -5.82
CA CYS A 168 5.22 -13.03 -4.77
C CYS A 168 6.59 -12.65 -4.18
N GLU A 169 7.08 -11.44 -4.48
CA GLU A 169 8.26 -10.84 -3.82
C GLU A 169 7.86 -10.35 -2.42
N ARG A 170 8.69 -10.63 -1.40
CA ARG A 170 8.32 -10.44 0.02
C ARG A 170 9.47 -10.01 0.92
N GLY A 171 10.56 -9.56 0.31
CA GLY A 171 11.79 -9.13 0.93
C GLY A 171 12.78 -10.26 1.19
N ILE A 172 14.06 -9.89 1.05
CA ILE A 172 15.23 -10.74 1.28
C ILE A 172 15.97 -10.32 2.55
N ARG A 173 16.76 -11.24 3.09
CA ARG A 173 17.64 -10.98 4.23
C ARG A 173 18.87 -10.22 3.77
N THR A 174 19.13 -9.11 4.43
CA THR A 174 20.35 -8.30 4.24
C THR A 174 20.98 -8.04 5.62
N TYR A 175 21.96 -7.13 5.68
CA TYR A 175 22.55 -6.66 6.93
C TYR A 175 21.70 -5.60 7.64
N GLU A 176 20.69 -5.02 6.98
CA GLU A 176 19.91 -3.88 7.47
C GLU A 176 18.92 -4.29 8.58
N PRO A 177 19.01 -3.72 9.80
CA PRO A 177 18.16 -4.14 10.93
C PRO A 177 16.85 -3.35 11.10
N SER A 178 16.66 -2.21 10.42
CA SER A 178 15.48 -1.35 10.64
C SER A 178 14.17 -1.92 10.08
N THR A 179 14.26 -2.88 9.17
CA THR A 179 13.13 -3.64 8.63
C THR A 179 13.35 -5.15 8.82
N ARG A 180 12.25 -5.92 8.85
CA ARG A 180 12.30 -7.38 9.02
C ARG A 180 13.04 -8.08 7.88
N ASN A 181 12.85 -7.58 6.66
CA ASN A 181 13.56 -7.94 5.44
C ASN A 181 13.75 -6.67 4.59
N THR A 182 14.65 -6.68 3.62
CA THR A 182 14.76 -5.62 2.62
C THR A 182 13.88 -5.98 1.43
N LEU A 183 12.88 -5.15 1.11
CA LEU A 183 12.04 -5.38 -0.07
C LEU A 183 12.87 -5.15 -1.35
N ASP A 184 13.04 -6.20 -2.15
CA ASP A 184 13.81 -6.14 -3.39
C ASP A 184 12.88 -5.79 -4.56
N LEU A 185 12.62 -4.48 -4.75
CA LEU A 185 11.78 -4.01 -5.86
C LEU A 185 12.44 -4.24 -7.23
N SER A 186 13.76 -4.35 -7.29
CA SER A 186 14.46 -4.71 -8.53
C SER A 186 14.06 -6.11 -9.00
N ALA A 187 13.77 -7.04 -8.07
CA ALA A 187 13.30 -8.36 -8.43
C ALA A 187 11.95 -8.37 -9.17
N VAL A 188 11.07 -7.38 -8.93
CA VAL A 188 9.82 -7.26 -9.68
C VAL A 188 10.13 -7.03 -11.16
N GLY A 189 10.95 -6.03 -11.48
CA GLY A 189 11.34 -5.73 -12.86
C GLY A 189 12.12 -6.88 -13.51
N VAL A 190 13.11 -7.42 -12.81
CA VAL A 190 13.94 -8.52 -13.33
C VAL A 190 13.11 -9.80 -13.57
N ALA A 191 12.21 -10.17 -12.66
CA ALA A 191 11.34 -11.33 -12.86
C ALA A 191 10.40 -11.10 -14.06
N LYS A 192 9.87 -9.88 -14.24
CA LYS A 192 9.05 -9.54 -15.41
C LYS A 192 9.85 -9.62 -16.71
N GLU A 193 11.13 -9.26 -16.74
CA GLU A 193 11.98 -9.40 -17.94
C GLU A 193 12.33 -10.87 -18.24
N LEU A 194 12.48 -11.69 -17.22
CA LEU A 194 12.93 -13.07 -17.38
C LEU A 194 11.79 -14.09 -17.49
N SER A 195 10.57 -13.70 -17.09
CA SER A 195 9.42 -14.60 -16.97
C SER A 195 8.15 -14.01 -17.55
N HIS A 196 7.30 -14.89 -18.08
CA HIS A 196 5.94 -14.55 -18.48
C HIS A 196 4.96 -14.49 -17.29
N LEU A 197 5.33 -14.99 -16.11
CA LEU A 197 4.44 -15.11 -14.96
C LEU A 197 4.10 -13.75 -14.33
N PRO A 198 2.89 -13.60 -13.76
CA PRO A 198 2.56 -12.40 -12.99
C PRO A 198 3.36 -12.31 -11.70
N VAL A 199 3.68 -11.07 -11.29
CA VAL A 199 4.49 -10.79 -10.10
C VAL A 199 3.74 -9.86 -9.16
N ILE A 200 3.38 -10.32 -7.97
CA ILE A 200 2.79 -9.53 -6.90
C ILE A 200 3.82 -9.24 -5.80
N VAL A 201 3.50 -8.31 -4.89
CA VAL A 201 4.39 -7.93 -3.79
C VAL A 201 3.69 -8.01 -2.43
N ASP A 202 4.40 -8.52 -1.42
CA ASP A 202 4.00 -8.53 -0.01
C ASP A 202 4.84 -7.49 0.76
N PRO A 203 4.35 -6.25 0.90
CA PRO A 203 5.05 -5.21 1.64
C PRO A 203 4.99 -5.42 3.15
N SER A 204 4.00 -6.16 3.66
CA SER A 204 3.76 -6.34 5.09
C SER A 204 4.87 -7.16 5.74
N HIS A 205 5.15 -8.34 5.21
CA HIS A 205 6.23 -9.17 5.75
C HIS A 205 7.63 -8.71 5.33
N ALA A 206 7.73 -7.95 4.24
CA ALA A 206 8.99 -7.33 3.85
C ALA A 206 9.41 -6.31 4.91
N ALA A 207 8.55 -5.32 5.20
CA ALA A 207 8.86 -4.31 6.21
C ALA A 207 8.87 -4.88 7.64
N GLY A 208 7.87 -5.70 7.99
CA GLY A 208 7.57 -6.06 9.37
C GLY A 208 7.11 -4.89 10.23
N ARG A 209 6.69 -3.78 9.60
CA ARG A 209 6.28 -2.55 10.25
C ARG A 209 5.14 -1.89 9.49
N ARG A 210 4.10 -1.50 10.21
CA ARG A 210 2.89 -0.89 9.67
C ARG A 210 3.14 0.43 8.92
N ASP A 211 3.97 1.30 9.47
CA ASP A 211 4.22 2.65 8.96
C ASP A 211 4.87 2.68 7.57
N LEU A 212 5.52 1.59 7.15
CA LEU A 212 6.16 1.46 5.85
C LEU A 212 5.26 0.84 4.78
N ILE A 213 4.10 0.29 5.14
CA ILE A 213 3.28 -0.48 4.18
C ILE A 213 2.76 0.41 3.06
N SER A 214 2.27 1.61 3.38
CA SER A 214 1.75 2.52 2.36
C SER A 214 2.81 2.89 1.31
N SER A 215 3.99 3.33 1.76
CA SER A 215 5.08 3.73 0.85
C SER A 215 5.59 2.58 0.01
N LEU A 216 5.80 1.40 0.61
CA LEU A 216 6.26 0.21 -0.11
C LEU A 216 5.22 -0.34 -1.09
N SER A 217 3.92 -0.25 -0.76
CA SER A 217 2.83 -0.65 -1.67
C SER A 217 2.79 0.22 -2.92
N LYS A 218 2.91 1.54 -2.74
CA LYS A 218 2.99 2.51 -3.84
C LYS A 218 4.23 2.26 -4.72
N ALA A 219 5.39 2.04 -4.08
CA ALA A 219 6.63 1.73 -4.79
C ALA A 219 6.54 0.40 -5.56
N ALA A 220 5.87 -0.61 -5.01
CA ALA A 220 5.66 -1.89 -5.68
C ALA A 220 4.82 -1.75 -6.97
N ILE A 221 3.71 -1.01 -6.93
CA ILE A 221 2.94 -0.71 -8.15
C ILE A 221 3.79 0.04 -9.16
N ALA A 222 4.51 1.08 -8.71
CA ALA A 222 5.37 1.87 -9.59
C ALA A 222 6.51 1.03 -10.22
N SER A 223 6.97 -0.02 -9.54
CA SER A 223 7.97 -0.97 -10.05
C SER A 223 7.41 -2.01 -11.04
N GLY A 224 6.09 -2.02 -11.27
CA GLY A 224 5.44 -2.91 -12.23
C GLY A 224 4.80 -4.18 -11.64
N ALA A 225 4.54 -4.21 -10.33
CA ALA A 225 3.82 -5.32 -9.71
C ALA A 225 2.39 -5.44 -10.27
N ASP A 226 1.91 -6.68 -10.42
CA ASP A 226 0.58 -7.02 -10.90
C ASP A 226 -0.46 -7.11 -9.78
N GLY A 227 -0.03 -6.96 -8.53
CA GLY A 227 -0.88 -7.01 -7.36
C GLY A 227 -0.11 -6.85 -6.05
N LEU A 228 -0.86 -6.73 -4.96
CA LEU A 228 -0.35 -6.53 -3.61
C LEU A 228 -1.00 -7.53 -2.66
N LEU A 229 -0.20 -8.11 -1.76
CA LEU A 229 -0.66 -8.97 -0.68
C LEU A 229 -0.34 -8.29 0.65
N ILE A 230 -1.36 -7.70 1.26
CA ILE A 230 -1.21 -6.82 2.42
C ILE A 230 -1.94 -7.40 3.63
N GLU A 231 -1.30 -7.33 4.79
CA GLU A 231 -1.92 -7.69 6.06
C GLU A 231 -2.71 -6.53 6.65
N MET A 232 -3.96 -6.83 7.02
CA MET A 232 -4.86 -5.93 7.72
C MET A 232 -5.61 -6.75 8.77
N HIS A 233 -5.79 -6.17 9.95
CA HIS A 233 -6.54 -6.80 11.03
C HIS A 233 -7.60 -5.82 11.53
N PRO A 234 -8.83 -6.27 11.86
CA PRO A 234 -9.85 -5.40 12.45
C PRO A 234 -9.37 -4.72 13.74
N ASN A 235 -8.65 -5.47 14.57
CA ASN A 235 -8.00 -4.96 15.78
C ASN A 235 -6.53 -5.40 15.86
N PRO A 236 -5.57 -4.71 15.22
CA PRO A 236 -4.17 -5.15 15.17
C PRO A 236 -3.48 -5.28 16.54
N ALA A 237 -3.98 -4.61 17.58
CA ALA A 237 -3.43 -4.67 18.93
C ALA A 237 -3.70 -6.02 19.61
N GLU A 238 -4.77 -6.71 19.22
CA GLU A 238 -5.19 -8.01 19.78
C GLU A 238 -4.81 -9.20 18.88
N ALA A 239 -4.23 -8.94 17.70
CA ALA A 239 -3.89 -9.98 16.74
C ALA A 239 -2.92 -11.02 17.34
N VAL A 240 -3.23 -12.30 17.16
CA VAL A 240 -2.43 -13.42 17.70
C VAL A 240 -1.12 -13.66 16.93
N SER A 241 -0.96 -12.98 15.79
CA SER A 241 0.23 -13.02 14.94
C SER A 241 0.37 -11.73 14.15
N ASP A 242 1.61 -11.21 14.08
CA ASP A 242 2.02 -10.11 13.18
C ASP A 242 1.15 -8.82 13.27
N GLY A 243 0.56 -8.54 14.44
CA GLY A 243 -0.15 -7.30 14.75
C GLY A 243 0.64 -5.99 14.47
N PRO A 244 1.95 -5.91 14.79
CA PRO A 244 2.75 -4.71 14.53
C PRO A 244 2.91 -4.34 13.04
N GLN A 245 2.72 -5.30 12.12
CA GLN A 245 2.75 -5.06 10.68
C GLN A 245 1.34 -5.05 10.05
N SER A 246 0.28 -5.43 10.77
CA SER A 246 -1.07 -5.40 10.22
C SER A 246 -1.60 -3.97 10.19
N LEU A 247 -2.13 -3.51 9.04
CA LEU A 247 -2.83 -2.23 8.94
C LEU A 247 -4.14 -2.26 9.76
N HIS A 248 -4.56 -1.09 10.24
CA HIS A 248 -5.94 -0.89 10.68
C HIS A 248 -6.89 -0.83 9.45
N PRO A 249 -8.18 -1.11 9.62
CA PRO A 249 -9.16 -1.06 8.53
C PRO A 249 -9.17 0.27 7.76
N GLU A 250 -9.13 1.39 8.48
CA GLU A 250 -9.17 2.74 7.90
C GLU A 250 -7.93 3.01 7.06
N GLN A 251 -6.75 2.59 7.55
CA GLN A 251 -5.49 2.72 6.83
C GLN A 251 -5.45 1.86 5.58
N PHE A 252 -6.08 0.68 5.61
CA PHE A 252 -6.17 -0.21 4.45
C PHE A 252 -7.06 0.40 3.35
N VAL A 253 -8.22 0.96 3.73
CA VAL A 253 -9.12 1.66 2.79
C VAL A 253 -8.47 2.93 2.24
N GLN A 254 -7.85 3.74 3.10
CA GLN A 254 -7.11 4.94 2.69
C GLN A 254 -6.00 4.59 1.68
N LEU A 255 -5.19 3.57 1.99
CA LEU A 255 -4.14 3.10 1.08
C LEU A 255 -4.73 2.73 -0.28
N ALA A 256 -5.83 1.99 -0.32
CA ALA A 256 -6.46 1.61 -1.60
C ALA A 256 -6.83 2.82 -2.47
N GLY A 257 -7.33 3.90 -1.86
CA GLY A 257 -7.56 5.17 -2.57
C GLY A 257 -6.28 5.75 -3.19
N GLU A 258 -5.19 5.77 -2.42
CA GLU A 258 -3.88 6.25 -2.91
C GLU A 258 -3.27 5.37 -4.01
N LEU A 259 -3.50 4.05 -3.96
CA LEU A 259 -3.01 3.12 -4.98
C LEU A 259 -3.62 3.39 -6.36
N GLY A 260 -4.87 3.90 -6.41
CA GLY A 260 -5.52 4.30 -7.65
C GLY A 260 -4.73 5.34 -8.44
N VAL A 261 -4.27 6.39 -7.74
CA VAL A 261 -3.47 7.47 -8.34
C VAL A 261 -2.14 6.96 -8.88
N VAL A 262 -1.47 6.09 -8.11
CA VAL A 262 -0.17 5.53 -8.53
C VAL A 262 -0.33 4.58 -9.71
N ALA A 263 -1.36 3.72 -9.70
CA ALA A 263 -1.64 2.81 -10.79
C ALA A 263 -1.88 3.55 -12.11
N GLU A 264 -2.69 4.63 -12.08
CA GLU A 264 -2.95 5.47 -13.24
C GLU A 264 -1.66 6.11 -13.78
N ALA A 265 -0.81 6.64 -12.91
CA ALA A 265 0.46 7.27 -13.30
C ALA A 265 1.43 6.31 -14.02
N VAL A 266 1.29 5.00 -13.82
CA VAL A 266 2.07 3.96 -14.51
C VAL A 266 1.26 3.17 -15.54
N ASN A 267 0.16 3.74 -16.05
CA ASN A 267 -0.70 3.16 -17.08
C ASN A 267 -1.37 1.82 -16.70
N ARG A 268 -1.56 1.59 -15.40
CA ARG A 268 -2.29 0.46 -14.82
C ARG A 268 -3.66 0.93 -14.33
N VAL A 269 -4.51 -0.01 -13.92
CA VAL A 269 -5.85 0.30 -13.39
C VAL A 269 -5.97 -0.26 -11.99
N PHE A 270 -6.62 0.46 -11.08
CA PHE A 270 -7.03 -0.09 -9.79
C PHE A 270 -8.50 0.29 -9.56
N THR A 271 -9.36 -0.72 -9.47
CA THR A 271 -10.80 -0.51 -9.31
C THR A 271 -11.15 -0.43 -7.83
N CYS A 272 -11.23 0.78 -7.29
CA CYS A 272 -11.78 1.01 -5.97
C CYS A 272 -13.31 0.81 -5.96
N SER A 273 -13.85 0.13 -4.94
CA SER A 273 -15.31 -0.02 -4.75
C SER A 273 -16.01 1.30 -4.36
N GLN A 274 -15.27 2.37 -4.03
CA GLN A 274 -15.83 3.67 -3.62
C GLN A 274 -16.48 4.48 -4.73
N LYS A 275 -16.73 3.93 -5.93
CA LYS A 275 -17.54 4.65 -6.93
C LYS A 275 -19.04 4.60 -6.68
N ASN A 276 -19.54 3.87 -5.67
CA ASN A 276 -20.98 3.76 -5.36
C ASN A 276 -21.29 3.80 -3.84
N GLU A 277 -20.68 4.70 -3.07
CA GLU A 277 -21.37 5.21 -1.88
C GLU A 277 -22.07 6.49 -2.34
N GLU A 278 -23.41 6.59 -2.18
CA GLU A 278 -24.09 7.88 -2.28
C GLU A 278 -23.29 8.88 -1.46
N GLU A 279 -22.90 10.02 -2.03
CA GLU A 279 -22.29 11.13 -1.29
C GLU A 279 -23.19 11.46 -0.10
N THR A 280 -22.88 10.88 1.07
CA THR A 280 -23.62 11.21 2.27
C THR A 280 -23.21 12.64 2.65
N LEU A 281 -24.16 13.40 3.17
CA LEU A 281 -23.87 14.75 3.67
C LEU A 281 -22.69 14.74 4.66
N GLU A 282 -22.55 13.65 5.43
CA GLU A 282 -21.49 13.49 6.41
C GLU A 282 -20.12 13.20 5.77
N SER A 283 -20.05 12.42 4.68
CA SER A 283 -18.78 12.20 3.97
C SER A 283 -18.29 13.47 3.29
N LEU A 284 -19.19 14.23 2.66
CA LEU A 284 -18.85 15.52 2.06
C LEU A 284 -18.38 16.54 3.12
N ARG A 285 -18.96 16.50 4.32
CA ARG A 285 -18.50 17.34 5.44
C ARG A 285 -17.10 16.99 5.89
N ASN A 286 -16.80 15.70 6.03
CA ASN A 286 -15.45 15.27 6.39
C ASN A 286 -14.41 15.67 5.33
N GLU A 287 -14.77 15.57 4.03
CA GLU A 287 -13.90 16.06 2.95
C GLU A 287 -13.66 17.58 3.03
N ILE A 288 -14.68 18.35 3.40
CA ILE A 288 -14.53 19.79 3.66
C ILE A 288 -13.60 20.04 4.85
N ASP A 289 -13.78 19.30 5.95
CA ASP A 289 -12.95 19.44 7.17
C ASP A 289 -11.46 19.15 6.86
N ASP A 290 -11.17 18.12 6.05
CA ASP A 290 -9.81 17.78 5.61
C ASP A 290 -9.18 18.88 4.72
N ILE A 291 -9.98 19.46 3.82
CA ILE A 291 -9.57 20.60 2.99
C ILE A 291 -9.28 21.81 3.88
N ASP A 292 -10.14 22.11 4.84
CA ASP A 292 -9.99 23.24 5.76
C ASP A 292 -8.74 23.08 6.64
N GLN A 293 -8.47 21.87 7.14
CA GLN A 293 -7.22 21.58 7.83
C GLN A 293 -6.01 21.86 6.92
N THR A 294 -6.06 21.40 5.67
CA THR A 294 -4.98 21.62 4.69
C THR A 294 -4.77 23.11 4.42
N ILE A 295 -5.84 23.92 4.33
CA ILE A 295 -5.75 25.38 4.16
C ILE A 295 -4.98 26.00 5.32
N ILE A 296 -5.31 25.63 6.56
CA ILE A 296 -4.62 26.15 7.76
C ILE A 296 -3.15 25.76 7.77
N GLU A 297 -2.81 24.50 7.48
CA GLU A 297 -1.43 24.03 7.41
C GLU A 297 -0.61 24.80 6.35
N ARG A 298 -1.20 25.04 5.17
CA ARG A 298 -0.54 25.81 4.09
C ARG A 298 -0.37 27.27 4.44
N LEU A 299 -1.33 27.89 5.13
CA LEU A 299 -1.20 29.26 5.63
C LEU A 299 -0.10 29.35 6.70
N ALA A 300 -0.02 28.38 7.61
CA ALA A 300 1.03 28.31 8.62
C ALA A 300 2.43 28.19 7.97
N ALA A 301 2.59 27.28 7.00
CA ALA A 301 3.83 27.14 6.24
C ALA A 301 4.20 28.43 5.49
N ARG A 302 3.22 29.11 4.89
CA ARG A 302 3.41 30.42 4.27
C ARG A 302 3.92 31.47 5.28
N MET A 303 3.37 31.52 6.49
CA MET A 303 3.81 32.45 7.54
C MET A 303 5.25 32.21 7.99
N GLN A 304 5.70 30.94 8.04
CA GLN A 304 7.09 30.62 8.31
C GLN A 304 8.02 31.16 7.21
N ILE A 305 7.60 31.12 5.94
CA ILE A 305 8.36 31.70 4.83
C ILE A 305 8.34 33.23 4.89
N VAL A 306 7.19 33.84 5.17
CA VAL A 306 7.05 35.30 5.37
C VAL A 306 8.01 35.81 6.44
N SER A 307 8.18 35.05 7.52
CA SER A 307 9.16 35.33 8.57
C SER A 307 10.61 35.36 8.05
N LYS A 308 11.00 34.37 7.23
CA LYS A 308 12.33 34.33 6.59
C LYS A 308 12.53 35.50 5.61
N VAL A 309 11.47 35.91 4.92
CA VAL A 309 11.50 37.08 4.02
C VAL A 309 11.69 38.38 4.83
N ALA A 310 11.06 38.49 6.00
CA ALA A 310 11.20 39.64 6.90
C ALA A 310 12.68 39.89 7.26
N ASP A 311 13.41 38.81 7.56
CA ASP A 311 14.82 38.87 7.95
C ASP A 311 15.73 39.42 6.83
N LYS A 312 15.27 39.40 5.57
CA LYS A 312 16.01 39.91 4.40
C LYS A 312 15.60 41.31 3.93
N LYS A 313 14.44 41.83 4.37
CA LYS A 313 13.93 43.17 3.97
C LYS A 313 14.41 44.25 4.94
N ARG A 314 14.53 45.51 4.49
CA ARG A 314 14.71 46.69 5.38
C ARG A 314 13.36 47.14 5.97
N LEU A 315 13.35 47.78 7.15
CA LEU A 315 12.11 48.17 7.87
C LEU A 315 11.21 49.12 7.04
N ASP A 316 11.83 50.00 6.26
CA ASP A 316 11.17 51.01 5.43
C ASP A 316 10.49 50.44 4.17
N ARG A 317 10.68 49.15 3.86
CA ARG A 317 10.18 48.50 2.62
C ARG A 317 9.52 47.14 2.84
N VAL A 318 8.84 46.99 3.98
CA VAL A 318 8.14 45.73 4.30
C VAL A 318 6.99 45.49 3.30
N LYS A 319 6.16 46.51 3.05
CA LYS A 319 5.06 46.45 2.08
C LYS A 319 5.56 46.70 0.65
N ASP A 320 5.14 45.84 -0.27
CA ASP A 320 5.49 45.92 -1.69
C ASP A 320 4.22 45.87 -2.54
N ASN A 321 3.68 47.07 -2.82
CA ASN A 321 2.40 47.21 -3.53
C ASN A 321 2.46 46.68 -4.98
N THR A 322 3.64 46.72 -5.61
CA THR A 322 3.82 46.21 -6.99
C THR A 322 3.75 44.69 -6.98
N ARG A 323 4.48 44.06 -6.05
CA ARG A 323 4.46 42.61 -5.90
C ARG A 323 3.11 42.07 -5.47
N GLU A 324 2.41 42.76 -4.56
CA GLU A 324 1.05 42.39 -4.14
C GLU A 324 0.09 42.39 -5.34
N LYS A 325 0.14 43.41 -6.21
CA LYS A 325 -0.69 43.48 -7.42
C LYS A 325 -0.40 42.34 -8.40
N GLU A 326 0.88 42.04 -8.65
CA GLU A 326 1.27 40.91 -9.52
C GLU A 326 0.77 39.57 -8.98
N VAL A 327 0.94 39.34 -7.67
CA VAL A 327 0.51 38.09 -7.04
C VAL A 327 -1.01 38.00 -7.05
N MET A 328 -1.74 39.10 -6.78
CA MET A 328 -3.20 39.12 -6.88
C MET A 328 -3.69 38.78 -8.28
N GLN A 329 -3.09 39.38 -9.32
CA GLN A 329 -3.48 39.10 -10.69
C GLN A 329 -3.29 37.62 -11.03
N ARG A 330 -2.13 37.06 -10.70
CA ARG A 330 -1.82 35.64 -10.93
C ARG A 330 -2.75 34.71 -10.16
N LEU A 331 -3.04 35.00 -8.89
CA LEU A 331 -3.93 34.16 -8.07
C LEU A 331 -5.39 34.26 -8.50
N THR A 332 -5.81 35.42 -9.00
CA THR A 332 -7.15 35.59 -9.57
C THR A 332 -7.31 34.75 -10.83
N SER A 333 -6.33 34.81 -11.75
CA SER A 333 -6.32 33.97 -12.95
C SER A 333 -6.31 32.48 -12.61
N LEU A 334 -5.50 32.06 -11.64
CA LEU A 334 -5.50 30.66 -11.17
C LEU A 334 -6.84 30.26 -10.55
N GLY A 335 -7.48 31.16 -9.79
CA GLY A 335 -8.82 30.94 -9.24
C GLY A 335 -9.85 30.70 -10.33
N ASP A 336 -9.84 31.54 -11.38
CA ASP A 336 -10.74 31.40 -12.52
C ASP A 336 -10.53 30.05 -13.27
N GLU A 337 -9.28 29.64 -13.49
CA GLU A 337 -8.94 28.32 -14.07
C GLU A 337 -9.48 27.15 -13.24
N LEU A 338 -9.43 27.27 -11.92
CA LEU A 338 -9.91 26.26 -10.96
C LEU A 338 -11.42 26.39 -10.66
N LYS A 339 -12.14 27.27 -11.37
CA LYS A 339 -13.57 27.56 -11.15
C LYS A 339 -13.89 28.07 -9.74
N LEU A 340 -12.91 28.66 -9.06
CA LEU A 340 -13.10 29.35 -7.79
C LEU A 340 -13.57 30.80 -8.08
N PRO A 341 -14.65 31.29 -7.46
CA PRO A 341 -15.11 32.66 -7.68
C PRO A 341 -14.00 33.68 -7.41
N SER A 342 -13.63 34.48 -8.42
CA SER A 342 -12.56 35.48 -8.30
C SER A 342 -12.79 36.48 -7.16
N GLU A 343 -14.05 36.77 -6.82
CA GLU A 343 -14.41 37.59 -5.66
C GLU A 343 -13.94 37.00 -4.32
N LEU A 344 -13.88 35.68 -4.19
CA LEU A 344 -13.36 35.04 -2.98
C LEU A 344 -11.86 35.27 -2.83
N VAL A 345 -11.09 35.10 -3.92
CA VAL A 345 -9.64 35.37 -3.95
C VAL A 345 -9.36 36.83 -3.59
N LYS A 346 -10.12 37.76 -4.18
CA LYS A 346 -10.01 39.20 -3.93
C LYS A 346 -10.37 39.60 -2.50
N LYS A 347 -11.14 38.81 -1.76
CA LYS A 347 -11.47 39.06 -0.35
C LYS A 347 -10.45 38.45 0.61
N ILE A 348 -10.04 37.21 0.38
CA ILE A 348 -9.19 36.46 1.31
C ILE A 348 -7.73 36.93 1.25
N TYR A 349 -7.17 37.11 0.05
CA TYR A 349 -5.73 37.36 -0.08
C TYR A 349 -5.26 38.72 0.43
N PRO A 350 -6.02 39.82 0.32
CA PRO A 350 -5.65 41.08 0.98
C PRO A 350 -5.51 40.93 2.50
N ILE A 351 -6.39 40.16 3.15
CA ILE A 351 -6.30 39.86 4.59
C ILE A 351 -5.02 39.07 4.89
N ILE A 352 -4.72 38.05 4.08
CA ILE A 352 -3.49 37.25 4.21
C ILE A 352 -2.23 38.13 4.05
N PHE A 353 -2.24 39.09 3.13
CA PHE A 353 -1.12 40.01 2.91
C PHE A 353 -0.97 41.00 4.07
N GLU A 354 -2.07 41.55 4.55
CA GLU A 354 -2.08 42.44 5.70
C GLU A 354 -1.52 41.75 6.95
N VAL A 355 -2.02 40.56 7.29
CA VAL A 355 -1.51 39.76 8.42
C VAL A 355 -0.03 39.45 8.25
N ALA A 356 0.42 39.13 7.02
CA ALA A 356 1.83 38.90 6.74
C ALA A 356 2.68 40.16 6.99
N VAL A 357 2.26 41.33 6.50
CA VAL A 357 2.96 42.61 6.70
C VAL A 357 3.01 42.97 8.19
N GLN A 358 1.91 42.84 8.91
CA GLN A 358 1.86 43.08 10.36
C GLN A 358 2.79 42.16 11.14
N SER A 359 2.82 40.87 10.79
CA SER A 359 3.74 39.89 11.38
C SER A 359 5.21 40.26 11.14
N GLN A 360 5.55 40.73 9.93
CA GLN A 360 6.90 41.18 9.58
C GLN A 360 7.33 42.43 10.37
N ILE A 361 6.43 43.41 10.53
CA ILE A 361 6.69 44.62 11.33
C ILE A 361 6.90 44.25 12.79
N LYS A 362 5.99 43.46 13.39
CA LYS A 362 6.08 43.03 14.79
C LYS A 362 7.39 42.31 15.09
N ARG A 363 7.81 41.37 14.24
CA ARG A 363 9.08 40.64 14.41
C ARG A 363 10.30 41.56 14.33
N LYS A 364 10.27 42.58 13.47
CA LYS A 364 11.36 43.54 13.35
C LYS A 364 11.48 44.47 14.56
N LEU A 365 10.35 44.96 15.08
CA LEU A 365 10.32 45.76 16.31
C LEU A 365 10.88 44.98 17.51
N VAL A 366 10.46 43.72 17.69
CA VAL A 366 10.99 42.86 18.76
C VAL A 366 12.52 42.68 18.62
N ARG A 367 13.03 42.54 17.39
CA ARG A 367 14.47 42.38 17.14
C ARG A 367 15.27 43.66 17.38
N GLU A 368 14.70 44.83 17.08
CA GLU A 368 15.30 46.12 17.42
C GLU A 368 15.34 46.31 18.95
N GLU A 369 14.25 46.00 19.67
CA GLU A 369 14.21 46.05 21.14
C GLU A 369 15.20 45.07 21.80
N GLU A 370 15.37 43.86 21.24
CA GLU A 370 16.35 42.87 21.72
C GLU A 370 17.80 43.34 21.46
N MET A 371 18.07 43.96 20.32
CA MET A 371 19.37 44.56 20.01
C MET A 371 19.69 45.71 20.96
N ASP A 372 18.75 46.62 21.20
CA ASP A 372 18.93 47.77 22.10
C ASP A 372 19.17 47.30 23.54
N ARG A 373 18.45 46.28 24.02
CA ARG A 373 18.71 45.68 25.36
C ARG A 373 20.06 44.99 25.46
N SER A 374 20.57 44.41 24.37
CA SER A 374 21.90 43.79 24.33
C SER A 374 23.05 44.82 24.33
N LEU A 375 22.79 46.04 23.87
CA LEU A 375 23.74 47.16 23.86
C LEU A 375 23.82 47.89 25.20
N VAL A 376 22.75 47.87 26.00
CA VAL A 376 22.68 48.49 27.34
C VAL A 376 23.21 47.55 28.45
N SER A 377 23.45 46.26 28.15
CA SER A 377 23.93 45.24 29.09
C SER A 377 25.42 44.86 28.93
N ARG A 378 26.18 45.62 28.13
CA ARG A 378 27.65 45.61 28.06
C ARG A 378 28.19 46.93 28.58
#